data_AF-A0A956T2L2-F1
#
_entry.id   AF-A0A956T2L2-F1
#
_cell.length_a   1.000
_cell.length_b   1.000
_cell.length_c   1.000
_cell.angle_alpha   90.00
_cell.angle_beta   90.00
_cell.angle_gamma   90.00
#
_symmetry.space_group_name_H-M   'P 1'
#
loop_
_entity.id
_entity.type
_entity.pdbx_description
1 polymer ?
#
loop_
_entity_poly.entity_id
_entity_poly.type
_entity_poly.pdbx_seq_one_letter_code
_entity_poly.pdbx_strand_id
1 'polypeptide(L)'
;RDHPDVALGVSTRCLVLMKPALRAAALLKGRDYVTEEDISWLAPHVFSHRLSLEMGQREPEPIIADCLKKPLEQLSRSTLKK
;
A
#
# COMPACT_ATOMS: atom_id res chain seq x y z
N ARG A 1 -1.77 -7.26 9.96
CA ARG A 1 -3.08 -6.76 10.46
C ARG A 1 -2.95 -6.31 11.91
N ASP A 2 -2.02 -6.91 12.66
CA ASP A 2 -1.74 -6.58 14.06
C ASP A 2 -0.46 -5.75 14.17
N HIS A 3 -0.50 -4.50 13.68
CA HIS A 3 0.63 -3.58 13.86
C HIS A 3 0.47 -2.86 15.21
N PRO A 4 1.47 -2.84 16.10
CA PRO A 4 1.32 -2.33 17.47
C PRO A 4 0.93 -0.86 17.53
N ASP A 5 1.31 -0.08 16.53
CA ASP A 5 1.00 1.36 16.43
C ASP A 5 -0.34 1.68 15.73
N VAL A 6 -1.16 0.66 15.44
CA VAL A 6 -2.43 0.80 14.70
C VAL A 6 -3.61 0.37 15.56
N ALA A 7 -4.45 1.35 15.93
CA ALA A 7 -5.71 1.11 16.62
C ALA A 7 -6.77 0.50 15.70
N LEU A 8 -6.82 0.92 14.42
CA LEU A 8 -7.71 0.35 13.41
C LEU A 8 -7.07 0.33 12.03
N GLY A 9 -6.92 -0.88 11.49
CA GLY A 9 -6.37 -1.12 10.15
C GLY A 9 -7.28 -0.67 9.01
N VAL A 10 -6.72 -0.58 7.81
CA VAL A 10 -7.47 -0.27 6.59
C VAL A 10 -8.53 -1.34 6.27
N SER A 11 -9.71 -0.90 5.84
CA SER A 11 -10.79 -1.79 5.41
C SER A 11 -10.61 -2.27 3.97
N THR A 12 -11.35 -3.32 3.58
CA THR A 12 -11.40 -3.79 2.18
C THR A 12 -11.89 -2.72 1.19
N ARG A 13 -12.61 -1.70 1.66
CA ARG A 13 -13.05 -0.55 0.85
C ARG A 13 -11.87 0.24 0.27
N CYS A 14 -10.71 0.27 0.96
CA CYS A 14 -9.52 0.91 0.43
C CYS A 14 -9.06 0.26 -0.88
N LEU A 15 -9.22 -1.07 -1.01
CA LEU A 15 -8.81 -1.81 -2.21
C LEU A 15 -9.69 -1.49 -3.42
N VAL A 16 -10.96 -1.14 -3.20
CA VAL A 16 -11.89 -0.70 -4.27
C VAL A 16 -11.37 0.57 -4.94
N LEU A 17 -10.76 1.48 -4.18
CA LEU A 17 -10.17 2.72 -4.71
C LEU A 17 -8.73 2.50 -5.21
N MET A 18 -7.96 1.66 -4.51
CA MET A 18 -6.56 1.37 -4.86
C MET A 18 -6.43 0.72 -6.23
N LYS A 19 -7.30 -0.24 -6.57
CA LYS A 19 -7.22 -1.00 -7.83
C LYS A 19 -7.32 -0.13 -9.09
N PRO A 20 -8.33 0.74 -9.28
CA PRO A 20 -8.37 1.62 -10.44
C PRO A 20 -7.25 2.67 -10.41
N ALA A 21 -6.85 3.17 -9.24
CA ALA A 21 -5.73 4.10 -9.12
C ALA A 21 -4.40 3.49 -9.59
N LEU A 22 -4.11 2.25 -9.20
CA LEU A 22 -2.92 1.51 -9.64
C LEU A 22 -2.89 1.31 -11.15
N ARG A 23 -4.03 0.95 -11.74
CA ARG A 23 -4.14 0.80 -13.21
C ARG A 23 -3.90 2.12 -13.92
N ALA A 24 -4.49 3.21 -13.43
CA ALA A 24 -4.26 4.53 -13.98
C ALA A 24 -2.79 4.95 -13.87
N ALA A 25 -2.15 4.71 -12.71
CA ALA A 25 -0.74 5.01 -12.49
C ALA A 25 0.19 4.25 -13.46
N ALA A 26 -0.06 2.94 -13.66
CA ALA A 26 0.69 2.14 -14.61
C ALA A 26 0.51 2.63 -16.05
N LEU A 27 -0.74 2.92 -16.46
CA LEU A 27 -1.06 3.42 -17.81
C LEU A 27 -0.41 4.78 -18.08
N LEU A 28 -0.43 5.70 -17.12
CA LEU A 28 0.24 7.00 -17.23
C LEU A 28 1.76 6.87 -17.38
N LYS A 29 2.35 5.79 -16.86
CA LYS A 29 3.77 5.44 -17.03
C LYS A 29 4.03 4.57 -18.28
N GLY A 30 3.05 4.40 -19.16
CA GLY A 30 3.20 3.64 -20.41
C GLY A 30 3.27 2.12 -20.24
N ARG A 31 2.81 1.59 -19.10
CA ARG A 31 2.79 0.15 -18.79
C ARG A 31 1.35 -0.37 -18.75
N ASP A 32 1.15 -1.62 -19.17
CA ASP A 32 -0.12 -2.34 -19.11
C ASP A 32 -0.25 -3.22 -17.84
N TYR A 33 0.81 -3.28 -17.03
CA TYR A 33 0.84 -3.96 -15.74
C TYR A 33 1.32 -3.06 -14.60
N VAL A 34 0.84 -3.37 -13.39
CA VAL A 34 1.19 -2.69 -12.13
C VAL A 34 2.49 -3.27 -11.57
N THR A 35 3.39 -2.41 -11.07
CA THR A 35 4.62 -2.82 -10.40
C THR A 35 4.58 -2.53 -8.90
N GLU A 36 5.56 -3.07 -8.15
CA GLU A 36 5.76 -2.77 -6.73
C GLU A 36 5.96 -1.27 -6.46
N GLU A 37 6.56 -0.55 -7.41
CA GLU A 37 6.78 0.89 -7.35
C GLU A 37 5.45 1.66 -7.34
N ASP A 38 4.49 1.26 -8.16
CA ASP A 38 3.17 1.89 -8.21
C ASP A 38 2.40 1.70 -6.90
N ILE A 39 2.53 0.51 -6.29
CA ILE A 39 1.93 0.20 -4.99
C ILE A 39 2.56 1.05 -3.90
N SER A 40 3.89 1.10 -3.85
CA SER A 40 4.64 1.88 -2.86
C SER A 40 4.32 3.36 -2.96
N TRP A 41 4.21 3.89 -4.17
CA TRP A 41 3.90 5.29 -4.41
C TRP A 41 2.45 5.65 -4.02
N LEU A 42 1.46 4.83 -4.38
CA LEU A 42 0.05 5.13 -4.09
C LEU A 42 -0.36 4.87 -2.64
N ALA A 43 0.31 3.94 -1.94
CA ALA A 43 -0.09 3.51 -0.62
C ALA A 43 -0.26 4.64 0.41
N PRO A 44 0.67 5.60 0.60
CA PRO A 44 0.46 6.70 1.54
C PRO A 44 -0.76 7.55 1.15
N HIS A 45 -0.95 7.83 -0.15
CA HIS A 45 -2.06 8.65 -0.63
C HIS A 45 -3.45 8.02 -0.39
N VAL A 46 -3.54 6.69 -0.41
CA VAL A 46 -4.82 5.97 -0.24
C VAL A 46 -5.05 5.55 1.22
N PHE A 47 -4.00 5.17 1.93
CA PHE A 47 -4.12 4.56 3.26
C PHE A 47 -3.96 5.53 4.42
N SER A 48 -3.19 6.62 4.31
CA SER A 48 -2.86 7.51 5.45
C SER A 48 -4.12 8.02 6.17
N HIS A 49 -5.12 8.51 5.44
CA HIS A 49 -6.37 9.01 6.03
C HIS A 49 -7.38 7.92 6.41
N ARG A 50 -7.05 6.65 6.20
CA ARG A 50 -7.93 5.49 6.44
C ARG A 50 -7.37 4.53 7.47
N LEU A 51 -6.23 4.87 8.06
CA LEU A 51 -5.58 4.14 9.14
C LEU A 51 -5.81 4.94 10.42
N SER A 52 -6.34 4.27 11.46
CA SER A 52 -6.42 4.89 12.78
C SER A 52 -5.24 4.43 13.60
N LEU A 53 -4.45 5.38 14.08
CA LEU A 53 -3.23 5.12 14.84
C LEU A 53 -3.52 5.01 16.34
N GLU A 54 -2.63 4.32 17.04
CA GLU A 54 -2.63 4.32 18.51
C GLU A 54 -2.29 5.70 19.09
N MET A 55 -2.64 5.89 20.36
CA MET A 55 -2.35 7.13 21.07
C MET A 55 -0.84 7.41 21.12
N GLY A 56 -0.44 8.62 20.72
CA GLY A 56 0.96 9.04 20.67
C GLY A 56 1.62 8.94 19.29
N GLN A 57 0.98 8.25 18.34
CA GLN A 57 1.45 8.14 16.97
C GLN A 57 0.81 9.23 16.09
N ARG A 58 1.62 9.89 15.27
CA ARG A 58 1.18 11.03 14.44
C ARG A 58 1.36 10.83 12.94
N GLU A 59 2.30 9.99 12.55
CA GLU A 59 2.68 9.81 11.15
C GLU A 59 2.31 8.40 10.68
N PRO A 60 1.33 8.25 9.78
CA PRO A 60 0.94 6.94 9.24
C PRO A 60 1.93 6.42 8.19
N GLU A 61 2.71 7.28 7.52
CA GLU A 61 3.59 6.91 6.40
C GLU A 61 4.64 5.86 6.78
N PRO A 62 5.37 5.98 7.92
CA PRO A 62 6.35 4.96 8.31
C PRO A 62 5.70 3.60 8.59
N ILE A 63 4.50 3.61 9.19
CA ILE A 63 3.73 2.40 9.51
C ILE A 63 3.24 1.72 8.23
N ILE A 64 2.75 2.51 7.26
CA ILE A 64 2.34 2.03 5.94
C ILE A 64 3.55 1.41 5.23
N ALA A 65 4.69 2.10 5.21
CA ALA A 65 5.90 1.60 4.58
C ALA A 65 6.35 0.27 5.20
N ASP A 66 6.31 0.15 6.54
CA ASP A 66 6.65 -1.10 7.22
C ASP A 66 5.69 -2.25 6.86
N CYS A 67 4.38 -1.96 6.86
CA CYS A 67 3.35 -2.94 6.49
C CYS A 67 3.47 -3.44 5.04
N LEU A 68 4.05 -2.64 4.13
CA LEU A 68 4.22 -2.98 2.73
C LEU A 68 5.44 -3.85 2.45
N LYS A 69 6.49 -3.81 3.29
CA LYS A 69 7.77 -4.50 3.03
C LYS A 69 7.58 -5.96 2.63
N LYS A 70 6.88 -6.74 3.47
CA LYS A 70 6.70 -8.18 3.24
C LYS A 70 5.83 -8.48 2.01
N PRO A 71 4.65 -7.86 1.81
CA PRO A 71 3.88 -8.04 0.58
C PRO A 71 4.63 -7.67 -0.70
N LEU A 72 5.39 -6.56 -0.70
CA LEU A 72 6.17 -6.14 -1.87
C LEU A 72 7.32 -7.10 -2.15
N GLU A 73 8.03 -7.57 -1.12
CA GLU A 73 9.06 -8.59 -1.28
C GLU A 73 8.49 -9.89 -1.88
N GLN A 74 7.31 -10.31 -1.42
CA GLN A 74 6.60 -11.47 -1.98
C GLN A 74 6.23 -11.26 -3.44
N LEU A 75 5.71 -10.07 -3.79
CA LEU A 75 5.37 -9.70 -5.16
C LEU A 75 6.62 -9.76 -6.05
N SER A 76 7.70 -9.09 -5.64
CA SER A 76 8.98 -9.06 -6.35
C SER A 76 9.53 -10.45 -6.64
N ARG A 77 9.51 -11.33 -5.63
CA ARG A 77 9.93 -12.74 -5.77
C ARG A 77 9.02 -13.55 -6.69
N SER A 78 7.72 -13.28 -6.67
CA SER A 78 6.76 -14.00 -7.53
C SER A 78 6.93 -13.65 -9.02
N THR A 79 7.36 -12.42 -9.32
CA THR A 79 7.65 -11.97 -10.68
C THR A 79 8.99 -12.45 -11.22
N LEU A 80 10.00 -12.64 -10.35
CA LEU A 80 11.33 -13.15 -10.74
C LEU A 80 11.39 -14.66 -10.95
N LYS A 81 10.40 -15.42 -10.46
CA LYS A 81 10.34 -16.89 -10.57
C LYS A 81 9.60 -17.38 -11.84
N LYS A 82 9.34 -16.49 -12.79
CA LYS A 82 8.90 -16.83 -14.14
C LYS A 82 10.09 -16.79 -15.09
#